data_AF-A0A833MZN4-F1
#
_entry.id   AF-A0A833MZN4-F1
#
_cell.length_a   1.000
_cell.length_b   1.000
_cell.length_c   1.000
_cell.angle_alpha   90.00
_cell.angle_beta   90.00
_cell.angle_gamma   90.00
#
_symmetry.space_group_name_H-M   'P 1'
#
loop_
_entity.id
_entity.type
_entity.pdbx_description
1 polymer ?
#
loop_
_entity_poly.entity_id
_entity_poly.type
_entity_poly.pdbx_seq_one_letter_code
_entity_poly.pdbx_strand_id
1 'polypeptide(L)'
;MTNDGRIGAAAAWIMAQVETGRPIYQERVARHVRQELGEDLTYRNGNGNWALDKRINAAFKTLSGDRVVWERGSQCWRLRRPTDKPGRMQS
;
A
#
# COMPACT_ATOMS: atom_id res chain seq x y z
N MET A 1 -19.88 -5.40 -5.16
CA MET A 1 -18.68 -5.96 -4.51
C MET A 1 -18.79 -5.71 -3.01
N THR A 2 -18.55 -6.70 -2.15
CA THR A 2 -18.57 -6.49 -0.69
C THR A 2 -17.35 -5.67 -0.24
N ASN A 3 -17.39 -5.12 0.98
CA ASN A 3 -16.28 -4.32 1.50
C ASN A 3 -14.96 -5.12 1.56
N ASP A 4 -15.04 -6.38 2.02
CA ASP A 4 -13.89 -7.28 2.08
C ASP A 4 -13.34 -7.61 0.68
N GLY A 5 -14.23 -7.76 -0.31
CA GLY A 5 -13.82 -7.93 -1.70
C GLY A 5 -13.03 -6.74 -2.25
N ARG A 6 -13.46 -5.52 -1.94
CA ARG A 6 -12.75 -4.29 -2.35
C ARG A 6 -11.39 -4.15 -1.66
N ILE A 7 -11.32 -4.50 -0.36
CA ILE A 7 -10.06 -4.50 0.40
C ILE A 7 -9.06 -5.49 -0.21
N GLY A 8 -9.51 -6.72 -0.52
CA GLY A 8 -8.70 -7.72 -1.19
C GLY A 8 -8.22 -7.26 -2.57
N ALA A 9 -9.10 -6.67 -3.37
CA ALA A 9 -8.77 -6.12 -4.68
C ALA A 9 -7.70 -5.02 -4.59
N ALA A 10 -7.83 -4.09 -3.64
CA ALA A 10 -6.83 -3.06 -3.40
C ALA A 10 -5.45 -3.67 -3.05
N ALA A 11 -5.42 -4.62 -2.11
CA ALA A 11 -4.18 -5.28 -1.70
C ALA A 11 -3.50 -6.04 -2.85
N ALA A 12 -4.28 -6.79 -3.64
CA ALA A 12 -3.80 -7.51 -4.81
C ALA A 12 -3.25 -6.55 -5.88
N TRP A 13 -3.95 -5.44 -6.12
CA TRP A 13 -3.50 -4.43 -7.08
C TRP A 13 -2.18 -3.79 -6.64
N ILE A 14 -2.04 -3.40 -5.37
CA ILE A 14 -0.77 -2.85 -4.84
C ILE A 14 0.37 -3.85 -5.05
N MET A 15 0.14 -5.13 -4.76
CA MET A 15 1.13 -6.18 -4.97
C MET A 15 1.58 -6.28 -6.43
N ALA A 16 0.62 -6.35 -7.35
CA ALA A 16 0.90 -6.40 -8.79
C ALA A 16 1.72 -5.20 -9.26
N GLN A 17 1.47 -4.00 -8.71
CA GLN A 17 2.26 -2.81 -9.04
C GLN A 17 3.69 -2.91 -8.51
N VAL A 18 3.90 -3.38 -7.28
CA VAL A 18 5.24 -3.55 -6.70
C VAL A 18 6.04 -4.64 -7.43
N GLU A 19 5.37 -5.71 -7.88
CA GLU A 19 5.99 -6.81 -8.62
C GLU A 19 6.52 -6.40 -10.00
N THR A 20 6.11 -5.23 -10.53
CA THR A 20 6.73 -4.62 -11.71
C THR A 20 8.19 -4.16 -11.47
N GLY A 21 8.66 -4.22 -10.23
CA GLY A 21 10.01 -3.81 -9.83
C GLY A 21 10.15 -2.31 -9.57
N ARG A 22 9.09 -1.52 -9.72
CA ARG A 22 9.07 -0.08 -9.44
C ARG A 22 8.41 0.22 -8.09
N PRO A 23 8.91 1.19 -7.32
CA PRO A 23 8.20 1.66 -6.13
C PRO A 23 6.82 2.22 -6.48
N ILE A 24 5.83 1.97 -5.63
CA ILE A 24 4.50 2.58 -5.76
C ILE A 24 4.22 3.53 -4.59
N TYR A 25 3.97 4.78 -4.93
CA TYR A 25 3.72 5.86 -3.99
C TYR A 25 2.32 5.79 -3.39
N GLN A 26 2.19 6.08 -2.10
CA GLN A 26 0.92 6.08 -1.39
C GLN A 26 -0.13 6.96 -2.04
N GLU A 27 0.25 8.13 -2.53
CA GLU A 27 -0.68 9.01 -3.22
C GLU A 27 -1.30 8.34 -4.46
N ARG A 28 -0.48 7.64 -5.27
CA ARG A 28 -0.96 6.91 -6.45
C ARG A 28 -1.91 5.78 -6.04
N VAL A 29 -1.57 5.04 -4.97
CA VAL A 29 -2.46 3.99 -4.47
C VAL A 29 -3.77 4.57 -3.97
N ALA A 30 -3.72 5.62 -3.14
CA ALA A 30 -4.91 6.22 -2.57
C ALA A 30 -5.83 6.79 -3.66
N ARG A 31 -5.26 7.44 -4.68
CA ARG A 31 -6.03 7.91 -5.84
C ARG A 31 -6.72 6.74 -6.58
N HIS A 32 -5.99 5.66 -6.87
CA HIS A 32 -6.58 4.49 -7.52
C HIS A 32 -7.70 3.87 -6.68
N VAL A 33 -7.47 3.66 -5.38
CA VAL A 33 -8.48 3.10 -4.47
C VAL A 33 -9.72 3.99 -4.42
N ARG A 34 -9.57 5.32 -4.31
CA ARG A 34 -10.70 6.26 -4.32
C ARG A 34 -11.52 6.17 -5.60
N GLN A 35 -10.85 6.16 -6.75
CA GLN A 35 -11.48 6.22 -8.07
C GLN A 35 -12.16 4.90 -8.44
N GLU A 36 -11.50 3.77 -8.17
CA GLU A 36 -11.94 2.46 -8.68
C GLU A 36 -12.68 1.61 -7.64
N LEU A 37 -12.39 1.80 -6.36
CA LEU A 37 -12.91 0.96 -5.27
C LEU A 37 -13.79 1.73 -4.28
N GLY A 38 -13.68 3.05 -4.22
CA GLY A 38 -14.54 3.91 -3.42
C GLY A 38 -13.78 4.73 -2.40
N GLU A 39 -14.30 5.94 -2.16
CA GLU A 39 -13.62 6.92 -1.33
C GLU A 39 -13.55 6.55 0.15
N ASP A 40 -14.49 5.74 0.63
CA ASP A 40 -14.62 5.24 2.00
C ASP A 40 -13.44 4.35 2.44
N LEU A 41 -12.64 3.90 1.49
CA LEU A 41 -11.43 3.12 1.71
C LEU A 41 -10.16 3.99 1.85
N THR A 42 -10.32 5.30 1.92
CA THR A 42 -9.24 6.26 2.13
C THR A 42 -9.64 7.36 3.11
N TYR A 43 -8.65 8.03 3.68
CA TYR A 43 -8.87 9.16 4.57
C TYR A 43 -7.73 10.18 4.45
N ARG A 44 -7.98 11.44 4.83
CA ARG A 44 -6.91 12.44 5.01
C ARG A 44 -6.26 12.20 6.38
N ASN A 45 -4.96 11.94 6.41
CA ASN A 45 -4.22 11.82 7.67
C ASN A 45 -3.94 13.20 8.29
N GLY A 46 -3.32 13.24 9.46
CA GLY A 46 -3.01 14.49 10.18
C GLY A 46 -2.09 15.45 9.42
N ASN A 47 -1.39 14.99 8.39
CA ASN A 47 -0.55 15.82 7.51
C ASN A 47 -1.30 16.30 6.26
N GLY A 48 -2.59 16.00 6.15
CA GLY A 48 -3.40 16.30 4.97
C GLY A 48 -3.16 15.36 3.79
N ASN A 49 -2.38 14.28 3.91
CA ASN A 49 -2.17 13.34 2.80
C ASN A 49 -3.31 12.32 2.73
N TRP A 50 -3.68 11.89 1.52
CA TRP A 50 -4.55 10.72 1.35
C TRP A 50 -3.81 9.46 1.77
N ALA A 51 -4.41 8.72 2.70
CA ALA A 51 -3.95 7.45 3.23
C ALA A 51 -5.00 6.36 3.01
N LEU A 52 -4.56 5.11 3.05
CA LEU A 52 -5.42 3.93 2.85
C LEU A 52 -6.04 3.49 4.16
N ASP A 53 -7.27 2.98 4.10
CA ASP A 53 -7.88 2.26 5.21
C ASP A 53 -6.91 1.20 5.76
N LYS A 54 -6.80 1.13 7.09
CA LYS A 54 -5.90 0.21 7.79
C LYS A 54 -6.11 -1.26 7.41
N ARG A 55 -7.32 -1.64 6.98
CA ARG A 55 -7.66 -3.00 6.53
C ARG A 55 -7.00 -3.34 5.20
N ILE A 56 -6.85 -2.38 4.28
CA ILE A 56 -6.06 -2.57 3.04
C ILE A 56 -4.60 -2.81 3.41
N ASN A 57 -4.05 -1.99 4.30
CA ASN A 57 -2.67 -2.18 4.79
C ASN A 57 -2.49 -3.55 5.46
N ALA A 58 -3.46 -4.04 6.24
CA ALA A 58 -3.42 -5.36 6.85
C ALA A 58 -3.46 -6.47 5.80
N ALA A 59 -4.40 -6.43 4.86
CA ALA A 59 -4.51 -7.41 3.77
C ALA A 59 -3.24 -7.43 2.91
N PHE A 60 -2.72 -6.26 2.54
CA PHE A 60 -1.49 -6.13 1.77
C PHE A 60 -0.28 -6.66 2.55
N LYS A 61 -0.21 -6.42 3.87
CA LYS A 61 0.86 -6.96 4.72
C LYS A 61 0.86 -8.49 4.76
N THR A 62 -0.32 -9.11 4.84
CA THR A 62 -0.46 -10.57 4.78
C THR A 62 -0.01 -11.10 3.42
N LEU A 63 -0.46 -10.48 2.32
CA LEU A 63 -0.15 -10.91 0.95
C LEU A 63 1.34 -10.75 0.58
N SER A 64 1.95 -9.63 0.96
CA SER A 64 3.33 -9.32 0.59
C SER A 64 4.37 -10.10 1.38
N GLY A 65 4.04 -10.54 2.60
CA GLY A 65 5.03 -11.07 3.53
C GLY A 65 6.19 -10.08 3.70
N ASP A 66 7.43 -10.58 3.80
CA ASP A 66 8.61 -9.73 3.96
C ASP A 66 9.25 -9.28 2.63
N ARG A 67 8.62 -9.62 1.49
CA ARG A 67 9.09 -9.25 0.15
C ARG A 67 8.99 -7.75 -0.13
N VAL A 68 8.13 -7.04 0.60
CA VAL A 68 7.86 -5.62 0.40
C VAL A 68 8.15 -4.84 1.67
N VAL A 69 8.80 -3.70 1.50
CA VAL A 69 9.05 -2.72 2.56
C VAL A 69 8.33 -1.41 2.26
N TRP A 70 8.07 -0.65 3.31
CA TRP A 70 7.59 0.72 3.26
C TRP A 70 8.76 1.68 3.43
N GLU A 71 9.03 2.49 2.41
CA GLU A 71 10.05 3.54 2.42
C GLU A 71 9.45 4.81 3.01
N ARG A 72 9.80 5.14 4.25
CA ARG A 72 9.15 6.23 4.99
C ARG A 72 9.44 7.59 4.35
N GLY A 73 10.68 7.81 3.88
CA GLY A 73 11.09 9.09 3.31
C GLY A 73 10.35 9.44 2.03
N SER A 74 10.15 8.45 1.15
CA SER A 74 9.46 8.63 -0.14
C SER A 74 7.97 8.27 -0.12
N GLN A 75 7.45 7.79 1.02
CA GLN A 75 6.07 7.33 1.17
C GLN A 75 5.65 6.33 0.08
N CYS A 76 6.46 5.30 -0.14
CA CYS A 76 6.21 4.30 -1.16
C CYS A 76 6.45 2.87 -0.67
N TRP A 77 5.76 1.92 -1.28
CA TRP A 77 6.07 0.50 -1.15
C TRP A 77 7.03 0.09 -2.25
N ARG A 78 8.06 -0.70 -1.90
CA ARG A 78 9.04 -1.25 -2.83
C ARG A 78 9.45 -2.66 -2.43
N LEU A 79 10.00 -3.41 -3.37
CA LEU A 79 10.63 -4.69 -3.06
C LEU A 79 11.75 -4.50 -2.03
N ARG A 80 11.84 -5.46 -1.09
CA ARG A 80 12.91 -5.56 -0.12
C ARG A 80 14.23 -5.80 -0.85
N ARG A 81 15.28 -5.13 -0.38
CA ARG A 81 16.66 -5.31 -0.81
C ARG A 81 17.45 -6.07 0.26
N PRO A 82 18.55 -6.76 -0.10
CA PRO A 82 19.41 -7.45 0.86
C PRO A 82 19.99 -6.52 1.94
N THR A 83 20.14 -5.23 1.64
CA THR A 83 20.70 -4.22 2.55
C THR A 83 19.64 -3.59 3.47
N ASP A 84 18.36 -3.91 3.30
CA ASP A 84 17.29 -3.35 4.14
C ASP A 84 17.41 -3.90 5.56
N LYS A 85 17.16 -3.02 6.54
CA LYS A 85 17.16 -3.40 7.96
C LYS A 85 16.05 -4.42 8.25
N PRO A 86 16.17 -5.19 9.35
CA PRO A 86 15.05 -5.97 9.86
C PRO A 86 13.79 -5.12 10.03
N GLY A 87 12.62 -5.73 9.80
CA GLY A 87 11.35 -5.03 9.82
C GLY A 87 11.01 -4.33 8.50
N ARG A 88 9.75 -3.94 8.33
CA ARG A 88 9.23 -3.49 7.03
C ARG A 88 9.37 -2.00 6.78
N MET A 89 9.58 -1.20 7.81
CA MET A 89 9.79 0.24 7.64
C MET A 89 11.26 0.50 7.37
N GLN A 90 11.54 1.11 6.22
CA GLN A 90 12.87 1.62 5.85
C GLN A 90 12.81 3.15 5.85
N SER A 91 13.98 3.79 5.92
CA SER A 91 14.12 5.25 6.03
C SER A 91 15.27 5.74 5.16
#